data_AF-A0A7S7FQ95-F1
#
_entry.id   AF-A0A7S7FQ95-F1
#
_cell.length_a   1.000
_cell.length_b   1.000
_cell.length_c   1.000
_cell.angle_alpha   90.00
_cell.angle_beta   90.00
_cell.angle_gamma   90.00
#
_symmetry.space_group_name_H-M   'P 1'
#
loop_
_entity.id
_entity.type
_entity.pdbx_description
1 polymer ?
#
loop_
_entity_poly.entity_id
_entity_poly.type
_entity_poly.pdbx_seq_one_letter_code
_entity_poly.pdbx_strand_id
1 'polypeptide(L)' 'MKKIWLTIGGIWLISVIYFLIYINLPAMQLAVNENGFLSLVHGIMDLILLGGTFALVAGGLYRLFHRR' A
#
# COMPACT_ATOMS: atom_id res chain seq x y z
N MET A 1 -6.78 -15.32 12.95
CA MET A 1 -6.69 -14.96 11.51
C MET A 1 -7.29 -13.59 11.16
N LYS A 2 -8.44 -13.16 11.70
CA LYS A 2 -9.04 -11.83 11.36
C LYS A 2 -8.11 -10.63 11.63
N LYS A 3 -7.32 -10.67 12.71
CA LYS A 3 -6.36 -9.60 13.07
C LYS A 3 -5.31 -9.35 11.97
N ILE A 4 -4.79 -10.40 11.33
CA ILE A 4 -3.78 -10.28 10.26
C ILE A 4 -4.35 -9.53 9.06
N TRP A 5 -5.58 -9.84 8.65
CA TRP A 5 -6.24 -9.15 7.53
C TRP A 5 -6.52 -7.68 7.81
N LEU A 6 -6.82 -7.34 9.07
CA LEU A 6 -6.94 -5.94 9.50
C LEU A 6 -5.59 -5.22 9.47
N THR A 7 -4.51 -5.87 9.90
CA THR A 7 -3.16 -5.30 9.81
C THR A 7 -2.74 -5.08 8.35
N ILE A 8 -2.95 -6.07 7.48
CA ILE A 8 -2.65 -5.94 6.03
C ILE A 8 -3.46 -4.79 5.43
N GLY A 9 -4.76 -4.73 5.72
CA GLY A 9 -5.62 -3.64 5.25
C GLY A 9 -5.18 -2.27 5.77
N GLY A 10 -4.76 -2.18 7.03
CA GLY A 10 -4.26 -0.94 7.63
C GLY A 10 -2.95 -0.47 6.99
N ILE A 11 -1.97 -1.36 6.82
CA ILE A 11 -0.69 -1.04 6.17
C ILE A 11 -0.92 -0.64 4.71
N TRP A 12 -1.80 -1.35 4.01
CA TRP A 12 -2.19 -0.99 2.65
C TRP A 12 -2.86 0.40 2.58
N LEU A 13 -3.76 0.71 3.51
CA LEU A 13 -4.43 2.02 3.55
C LEU A 13 -3.44 3.18 3.77
N ILE A 14 -2.40 2.96 4.58
CA ILE A 14 -1.32 3.94 4.76
C ILE A 14 -0.63 4.23 3.42
N SER A 15 -0.34 3.19 2.61
CA SER A 15 0.26 3.40 1.27
C SER A 15 -0.67 4.17 0.34
N VAL A 16 -1.98 3.91 0.37
CA VAL A 16 -2.97 4.67 -0.43
C VAL A 16 -2.93 6.16 -0.05
N ILE A 17 -2.97 6.47 1.26
CA ILE A 17 -2.90 7.85 1.74
C ILE A 17 -1.58 8.51 1.30
N TYR A 18 -0.46 7.80 1.41
CA TYR A 18 0.85 8.28 0.95
C TYR A 18 0.82 8.68 -0.54
N PHE A 19 0.29 7.83 -1.42
CA PHE A 19 0.22 8.13 -2.86
C PHE A 19 -0.78 9.23 -3.21
N LEU A 20 -1.88 9.34 -2.47
CA LEU A 20 -2.80 10.47 -2.60
C LEU A 20 -2.13 11.79 -2.26
N ILE A 21 -1.28 11.83 -1.23
CA ILE A 21 -0.52 13.04 -0.90
C ILE A 21 0.55 13.29 -1.99
N TYR A 22 1.29 12.26 -2.38
CA TYR A 22 2.36 12.35 -3.37
C TYR A 22 1.87 12.93 -4.71
N ILE A 23 0.74 12.46 -5.23
CA ILE A 23 0.23 12.94 -6.52
C ILE A 23 -0.30 14.37 -6.45
N ASN A 24 -0.79 14.81 -5.29
CA ASN A 24 -1.39 16.13 -5.11
C ASN A 24 -0.40 17.20 -4.59
N LEU A 25 0.81 16.82 -4.17
CA LEU A 25 1.79 17.73 -3.59
C LEU A 25 3.11 17.71 -4.37
N PRO A 26 3.34 18.68 -5.30
CA PRO A 26 4.55 18.72 -6.13
C PRO A 26 5.86 18.77 -5.31
N ALA A 27 5.85 19.44 -4.15
CA ALA A 27 6.99 19.51 -3.25
C ALA A 27 7.44 18.12 -2.76
N MET A 28 6.49 17.19 -2.59
CA MET A 28 6.81 15.81 -2.19
C MET A 28 7.45 15.03 -3.33
N GLN A 29 7.01 15.26 -4.58
CA GLN A 29 7.61 14.64 -5.75
C GLN A 29 9.05 15.09 -5.95
N LEU A 30 9.32 16.39 -5.81
CA LEU A 30 10.67 16.94 -5.84
C LEU A 30 11.55 16.32 -4.75
N ALA A 31 11.06 16.28 -3.51
CA ALA A 31 11.81 15.68 -2.40
C ALA A 31 12.15 14.20 -2.63
N VAL A 32 11.22 13.42 -3.20
CA VAL A 32 11.46 12.01 -3.54
C VAL A 32 12.49 11.87 -4.67
N ASN A 33 12.44 12.74 -5.68
CA ASN A 33 13.36 12.69 -6.82
C ASN A 33 14.79 13.13 -6.45
N GLU A 34 14.93 14.04 -5.49
CA GLU A 34 16.23 14.60 -5.07
C GLU A 34 16.91 13.79 -3.95
N ASN A 35 16.16 12.94 -3.23
CA ASN A 35 16.67 12.21 -2.07
C ASN A 35 16.53 10.68 -2.25
N GLY A 36 17.67 9.99 -2.37
CA GLY A 36 17.72 8.54 -2.56
C GLY A 36 17.06 7.72 -1.44
N PHE A 37 17.08 8.18 -0.19
CA PHE A 37 16.37 7.52 0.91
C PHE A 37 14.84 7.65 0.74
N LEU A 38 14.36 8.84 0.37
CA LEU A 38 12.93 9.04 0.10
C LEU A 38 12.46 8.27 -1.13
N SER A 39 13.30 8.16 -2.16
CA SER A 39 13.07 7.28 -3.31
C SER A 39 12.93 5.81 -2.92
N LEU A 40 13.78 5.32 -2.00
CA LEU A 40 13.66 3.97 -1.46
C LEU A 40 12.35 3.79 -0.66
N VAL A 41 12.00 4.76 0.19
CA VAL A 41 10.73 4.73 0.92
C VAL A 41 9.55 4.72 -0.05
N HIS A 42 9.60 5.52 -1.12
CA HIS A 42 8.59 5.53 -2.17
C HIS A 42 8.43 4.14 -2.83
N GLY A 43 9.54 3.50 -3.19
CA GLY A 43 9.53 2.14 -3.74
C GLY A 43 8.97 1.10 -2.76
N ILE A 44 9.24 1.22 -1.46
CA ILE A 44 8.61 0.35 -0.45
C ILE A 44 7.09 0.58 -0.40
N MET A 45 6.65 1.84 -0.48
CA MET A 45 5.22 2.17 -0.50
C MET A 45 4.54 1.59 -1.74
N ASP A 46 5.21 1.58 -2.91
CA ASP A 46 4.71 0.92 -4.12
C ASP A 46 4.49 -0.58 -3.91
N LEU A 47 5.47 -1.27 -3.30
CA LEU A 47 5.36 -2.71 -3.01
C LEU A 47 4.22 -2.99 -2.02
N ILE A 48 4.02 -2.12 -1.03
CA ILE A 48 2.91 -2.23 -0.09
C ILE A 48 1.57 -2.01 -0.80
N LEU A 49 1.48 -1.02 -1.68
CA LEU A 49 0.25 -0.71 -2.41
C LEU A 49 -0.14 -1.87 -3.32
N LEU A 50 0.77 -2.33 -4.17
CA LEU A 50 0.50 -3.40 -5.14
C LEU A 50 0.36 -4.76 -4.44
N GLY A 51 1.30 -5.11 -3.57
CA GLY A 51 1.28 -6.37 -2.83
C GLY A 51 0.10 -6.46 -1.86
N GLY A 52 -0.23 -5.37 -1.17
CA GLY A 52 -1.40 -5.28 -0.30
C GLY A 52 -2.71 -5.39 -1.08
N THR A 53 -2.83 -4.74 -2.23
CA THR A 53 -4.01 -4.87 -3.11
C THR A 53 -4.18 -6.33 -3.52
N PHE A 54 -3.11 -6.95 -4.02
CA PHE A 54 -3.13 -8.36 -4.43
C PHE A 54 -3.54 -9.28 -3.29
N ALA A 55 -2.93 -9.12 -2.11
CA ALA A 55 -3.25 -9.93 -0.93
C ALA A 55 -4.71 -9.78 -0.50
N LEU A 56 -5.23 -8.55 -0.44
CA LEU A 56 -6.62 -8.26 -0.05
C LEU A 56 -7.61 -8.85 -1.05
N VAL A 57 -7.36 -8.72 -2.36
CA VAL A 57 -8.20 -9.28 -3.41
C VAL A 57 -8.17 -10.81 -3.37
N ALA A 58 -6.99 -11.43 -3.41
CA ALA A 58 -6.86 -12.88 -3.36
C ALA A 58 -7.48 -13.47 -2.08
N GLY A 59 -7.25 -12.84 -0.93
CA GLY A 59 -7.87 -13.21 0.34
C GLY A 59 -9.38 -13.03 0.38
N GLY A 60 -9.89 -11.96 -0.25
CA GLY A 60 -11.31 -11.72 -0.44
C GLY A 60 -11.97 -12.81 -1.26
N LEU A 61 -11.39 -13.12 -2.42
CA LEU A 61 -11.86 -14.19 -3.31
C LEU A 61 -11.82 -15.55 -2.63
N TYR A 62 -10.73 -15.90 -1.94
CA TYR A 62 -10.64 -17.15 -1.19
C TYR A 62 -11.78 -17.28 -0.17
N ARG A 63 -12.02 -16.23 0.63
CA ARG A 63 -13.12 -16.21 1.61
C ARG A 63 -14.51 -16.25 0.97
N LEU A 64 -14.67 -15.74 -0.24
CA LEU A 64 -15.94 -15.76 -0.96
C LEU A 64 -16.26 -17.17 -1.45
N PHE A 65 -15.30 -17.85 -2.05
CA PHE A 65 -15.50 -19.17 -2.67
C PHE A 65 -15.33 -20.35 -1.71
N HIS A 66 -14.60 -20.18 -0.60
CA HIS A 66 -14.29 -21.26 0.35
C HIS A 66 -14.94 -21.07 1.73
N ARG A 67 -15.90 -20.14 1.86
CA ARG A 67 -16.80 -20.10 3.01
C ARG A 67 -17.78 -21.27 2.89
N ARG A 68 -17.50 -22.36 3.60
CA ARG A 68 -18.53 -23.29 4.10
C ARG A 68 -19.00 -22.79 5.46
#